data_AF-A0A6J3HG28-F1
#
_entry.id   AF-A0A6J3HG28-F1
#
_cell.length_a   1.000
_cell.length_b   1.000
_cell.length_c   1.000
_cell.angle_alpha   90.00
_cell.angle_beta   90.00
_cell.angle_gamma   90.00
#
_symmetry.space_group_name_H-M   'P 1'
#
loop_
_entity.id
_entity.type
_entity.pdbx_description
1 polymer ?
#
loop_
_entity_poly.entity_id
_entity_poly.type
_entity_poly.pdbx_seq_one_letter_code
_entity_poly.pdbx_strand_id
1 'polypeptide(L)'
;RDNSTMGYMMAKKHLEINPDHPIVEMLQQRAEADKNDKAVKDLVVLLFENSLLSSGFSLENPQTHSNCIYCMIKLGLRIDEDEVAAEEPSAAVPDEIPPLEDDEDASRMEEVD
;
A
#
# COMPACT_ATOMS: atom_id res chain seq x y z
N ARG A 1 25.77 16.84 5.78
CA ARG A 1 24.91 16.24 6.83
C ARG A 1 24.87 14.76 6.53
N ASP A 2 25.67 13.99 7.26
CA ASP A 2 25.94 12.59 6.95
C ASP A 2 24.67 11.73 7.04
N ASN A 3 24.39 10.98 5.98
CA ASN A 3 23.27 10.04 5.89
C ASN A 3 23.47 8.79 6.78
N SER A 4 24.64 8.67 7.42
CA SER A 4 25.04 7.52 8.21
C SER A 4 24.35 7.42 9.57
N THR A 5 23.74 8.48 10.07
CA THR A 5 23.03 8.46 11.37
C THR A 5 21.54 8.08 11.24
N MET A 6 20.98 8.12 10.04
CA MET A 6 19.54 7.87 9.83
C MET A 6 19.20 6.37 9.86
N GLY A 7 20.13 5.51 9.45
CA GLY A 7 19.96 4.05 9.49
C GLY A 7 19.89 3.46 10.91
N TYR A 8 20.44 4.16 11.92
CA TYR A 8 20.45 3.69 13.31
C TYR A 8 19.12 3.92 14.05
N MET A 9 18.16 4.65 13.46
CA MET A 9 16.83 4.88 14.05
C MET A 9 15.72 4.01 13.43
N MET A 10 16.02 3.20 12.41
CA MET A 10 15.06 2.23 11.89
C MET A 10 15.07 0.98 12.78
N ALA A 11 14.15 0.94 13.74
CA ALA A 11 13.90 -0.26 14.53
C ALA A 11 13.47 -1.42 13.61
N LYS A 12 13.97 -2.63 13.89
CA LYS A 12 13.52 -3.83 13.20
C LYS A 12 12.04 -4.08 13.54
N LYS A 13 11.23 -4.31 12.51
CA LYS A 13 9.83 -4.71 12.66
C LYS A 13 9.77 -6.24 12.70
N HIS A 14 9.04 -6.79 13.66
CA HIS A 14 8.80 -8.22 13.76
C HIS A 14 7.36 -8.52 13.34
N LEU A 15 7.18 -9.47 12.41
CA LEU A 15 5.86 -9.97 12.03
C LEU A 15 5.51 -11.13 12.95
N GLU A 16 4.55 -10.93 13.84
CA GLU A 16 3.99 -11.99 14.68
C GLU A 16 2.88 -12.73 13.93
N ILE A 17 2.87 -14.06 14.01
CA ILE A 17 1.91 -14.91 13.28
C ILE A 17 1.11 -15.72 14.30
N ASN A 18 -0.20 -15.77 14.14
CA ASN A 18 -1.08 -16.66 14.89
C ASN A 18 -1.15 -18.04 14.22
N PRO A 19 -0.59 -19.12 14.83
CA PRO A 19 -0.59 -20.45 14.23
C PRO A 19 -1.99 -21.07 14.15
N ASP A 20 -2.93 -20.67 15.00
CA ASP A 20 -4.29 -21.22 15.04
C ASP A 20 -5.22 -20.60 13.97
N HIS A 21 -4.71 -19.62 13.20
CA HIS A 21 -5.50 -18.98 12.17
C HIS A 21 -5.56 -19.86 10.90
N PRO A 22 -6.75 -20.15 10.35
CA PRO A 22 -6.88 -21.10 9.22
C PRO A 22 -6.13 -20.66 7.96
N ILE A 23 -5.96 -19.35 7.74
CA ILE A 23 -5.14 -18.83 6.63
C ILE A 23 -3.67 -19.24 6.80
N VAL A 24 -3.12 -19.19 8.02
CA VAL A 24 -1.72 -19.53 8.30
C VAL A 24 -1.49 -21.03 8.10
N GLU A 25 -2.41 -21.85 8.62
CA GLU A 25 -2.38 -23.30 8.41
C GLU A 25 -2.43 -23.66 6.91
N MET A 26 -3.32 -23.03 6.14
CA MET A 26 -3.42 -23.28 4.70
C MET A 26 -2.18 -22.80 3.93
N LEU A 27 -1.61 -21.64 4.31
CA LEU A 27 -0.35 -21.15 3.73
C LEU A 27 0.80 -22.12 3.99
N GLN A 28 0.88 -22.68 5.21
CA GLN A 28 1.86 -23.70 5.56
C GLN A 28 1.72 -24.94 4.67
N GLN A 29 0.51 -25.52 4.59
CA GLN A 29 0.26 -26.73 3.79
C GLN A 29 0.63 -26.52 2.32
N ARG A 30 0.30 -25.36 1.74
CA ARG A 30 0.65 -25.02 0.35
C ARG A 30 2.16 -24.81 0.16
N ALA A 31 2.82 -24.16 1.11
CA ALA A 31 4.27 -23.96 1.07
C ALA A 31 5.04 -25.30 1.21
N GLU A 32 4.52 -26.24 1.99
CA GLU A 32 5.07 -27.60 2.11
C GLU A 32 4.90 -28.41 0.82
N ALA A 33 3.78 -28.22 0.11
CA ALA A 33 3.53 -28.86 -1.18
C ALA A 33 4.43 -28.29 -2.30
N ASP A 34 4.55 -26.97 -2.40
CA ASP A 34 5.47 -26.31 -3.33
C ASP A 34 6.00 -24.97 -2.77
N LYS A 35 7.25 -25.00 -2.32
CA LYS A 35 7.98 -23.80 -1.85
C LYS A 35 8.20 -22.74 -2.93
N ASN A 36 8.02 -23.09 -4.20
CA ASN A 36 8.19 -22.18 -5.32
C ASN A 36 6.89 -21.64 -5.89
N ASP A 37 5.74 -21.99 -5.31
CA ASP A 37 4.44 -21.48 -5.72
C ASP A 37 4.43 -19.93 -5.62
N LYS A 38 4.32 -19.28 -6.78
CA LYS A 38 4.30 -17.83 -6.89
C LYS A 38 3.08 -17.24 -6.17
N ALA A 39 1.92 -17.87 -6.27
CA ALA A 39 0.70 -17.37 -5.64
C ALA A 39 0.80 -17.40 -4.11
N VAL A 40 1.42 -18.44 -3.54
CA VAL A 40 1.68 -18.52 -2.09
C VAL A 40 2.64 -17.42 -1.65
N LYS A 41 3.73 -17.20 -2.39
CA LYS A 41 4.68 -16.12 -2.08
C LYS A 41 4.03 -14.74 -2.13
N ASP A 42 3.25 -14.47 -3.17
CA ASP A 42 2.54 -13.21 -3.34
C ASP A 42 1.51 -12.99 -2.21
N LEU A 43 0.80 -14.04 -1.79
CA LEU A 43 -0.16 -13.97 -0.68
C LEU A 43 0.53 -13.70 0.67
N VAL A 44 1.71 -14.27 0.91
CA VAL A 44 2.51 -13.99 2.11
C VAL A 44 2.99 -12.53 2.13
N VAL A 45 3.44 -12.00 0.99
CA VAL A 45 3.83 -10.58 0.87
C VAL A 45 2.63 -9.69 1.13
N LEU A 46 1.47 -10.00 0.56
CA LEU A 46 0.25 -9.24 0.77
C LEU A 46 -0.18 -9.24 2.26
N LEU A 47 -0.11 -10.40 2.92
CA LEU A 47 -0.40 -10.52 4.36
C LEU A 47 0.54 -9.63 5.19
N PHE A 48 1.83 -9.61 4.85
CA PHE A 48 2.82 -8.75 5.51
C PHE A 48 2.51 -7.26 5.31
N GLU A 49 2.29 -6.80 4.07
CA GLU A 49 1.98 -5.40 3.78
C GLU A 49 0.68 -4.94 4.44
N ASN A 50 -0.36 -5.78 4.42
CA ASN A 50 -1.61 -5.50 5.13
C ASN A 50 -1.39 -5.42 6.65
N SER A 51 -0.50 -6.25 7.20
CA SER A 51 -0.14 -6.21 8.62
C SER A 51 0.63 -4.92 8.96
N LEU A 52 1.51 -4.44 8.07
CA LEU A 52 2.16 -3.13 8.23
C LEU A 52 1.13 -2.01 8.27
N LEU A 53 0.23 -1.97 7.29
CA LEU A 53 -0.78 -0.92 7.15
C LEU A 53 -1.71 -0.87 8.37
N SER A 54 -2.26 -2.02 8.77
CA SER A 54 -3.15 -2.12 9.94
C SER A 54 -2.45 -1.83 11.27
N SER A 55 -1.14 -2.07 11.36
CA SER A 55 -0.33 -1.71 12.52
C SER A 55 0.14 -0.24 12.53
N GLY A 56 -0.28 0.56 11.55
CA GLY A 56 0.05 1.98 11.46
C GLY A 56 1.41 2.30 10.84
N PHE A 57 2.05 1.35 10.18
CA PHE A 57 3.28 1.60 9.41
C PHE A 57 2.97 1.97 7.96
N SER A 58 3.79 2.86 7.40
CA SER A 58 3.75 3.18 5.98
C SER A 58 4.26 2.01 5.13
N LEU A 59 3.63 1.81 3.97
CA LEU A 59 4.12 0.92 2.93
C LEU A 59 5.32 1.54 2.19
N GLU A 60 6.28 0.72 1.78
CA GLU A 60 7.42 1.17 0.98
C GLU A 60 7.01 1.45 -0.47
N ASN A 61 6.11 0.63 -1.03
CA ASN A 61 5.57 0.79 -2.37
C ASN A 61 4.06 0.47 -2.42
N PRO A 62 3.19 1.48 -2.23
CA PRO A 62 1.74 1.29 -2.30
C PRO A 62 1.22 0.78 -3.65
N GLN A 63 1.93 1.06 -4.75
CA GLN A 63 1.54 0.61 -6.10
C GLN A 63 1.66 -0.91 -6.23
N THR A 64 2.74 -1.49 -5.71
CA THR A 64 2.92 -2.96 -5.71
C THR A 64 1.82 -3.65 -4.91
N HIS A 65 1.51 -3.13 -3.72
CA HIS A 65 0.41 -3.64 -2.89
C HIS A 65 -0.93 -3.62 -3.64
N SER A 66 -1.24 -2.49 -4.29
CA SER A 66 -2.47 -2.31 -5.08
C SER A 66 -2.53 -3.28 -6.26
N ASN A 67 -1.42 -3.47 -6.98
CA ASN A 67 -1.33 -4.42 -8.09
C ASN A 67 -1.59 -5.85 -7.61
N CYS A 68 -1.04 -6.26 -6.46
CA CYS A 68 -1.33 -7.57 -5.86
C CYS A 68 -2.82 -7.75 -5.54
N ILE A 69 -3.47 -6.72 -4.97
CA ILE A 69 -4.93 -6.75 -4.70
C ILE A 69 -5.72 -6.87 -6.00
N TYR A 70 -5.37 -6.10 -7.04
CA TYR A 70 -6.03 -6.18 -8.34
C TYR A 70 -5.88 -7.55 -8.99
N CYS A 71 -4.70 -8.18 -8.92
CA CYS A 71 -4.51 -9.55 -9.38
C CYS A 71 -5.44 -10.52 -8.64
N MET A 72 -5.61 -10.37 -7.32
CA MET A 72 -6.53 -11.18 -6.52
C MET A 72 -7.99 -10.99 -6.93
N ILE A 73 -8.40 -9.74 -7.20
CA ILE A 73 -9.76 -9.43 -7.67
C ILE A 73 -9.99 -10.04 -9.06
N LYS A 74 -9.04 -9.89 -9.99
CA LYS A 74 -9.12 -10.50 -11.33
C LYS A 74 -9.25 -12.02 -11.25
N LEU A 75 -8.43 -12.68 -10.43
CA LEU A 75 -8.52 -14.13 -10.21
C LEU A 75 -9.87 -14.55 -9.60
N GLY A 76 -10.38 -13.79 -8.62
CA GLY A 76 -11.68 -14.05 -7.99
C GLY A 76 -12.86 -13.88 -8.95
N LEU A 77 -12.75 -12.93 -9.89
CA LEU A 77 -13.74 -12.68 -10.92
C LEU A 77 -13.53 -13.51 -12.21
N ARG A 78 -12.44 -14.29 -12.29
CA ARG A 78 -12.02 -15.05 -13.47
C ARG A 78 -11.88 -14.16 -14.73
N ILE A 79 -11.31 -12.98 -14.55
CA ILE A 79 -10.96 -12.06 -15.64
C ILE A 79 -9.52 -12.36 -16.05
N ASP A 80 -9.32 -12.68 -17.33
CA ASP A 80 -7.99 -12.97 -17.87
C ASP A 80 -7.11 -11.70 -17.90
N GLU A 81 -5.80 -11.86 -17.68
CA GLU A 81 -4.86 -10.74 -17.60
C GLU A 81 -4.79 -9.90 -18.90
N ASP A 82 -5.16 -10.50 -20.03
CA ASP A 82 -5.14 -9.89 -21.37
C ASP A 82 -6.40 -9.08 -21.72
N GLU A 83 -7.49 -9.19 -20.95
CA GLU A 83 -8.78 -8.55 -21.30
C GLU A 83 -8.82 -7.05 -20.93
N VAL A 84 -7.90 -6.58 -20.08
CA VAL A 84 -7.94 -5.23 -19.48
C VAL A 84 -6.77 -4.33 -19.93
N ALA A 85 -5.89 -4.79 -20.82
CA ALA A 85 -4.82 -3.94 -21.37
C ALA A 85 -5.32 -2.81 -22.30
N ALA A 86 -6.64 -2.70 -22.51
CA ALA A 86 -7.25 -1.74 -23.42
C ALA A 86 -7.66 -0.40 -22.78
N GLU A 87 -7.67 -0.26 -21.45
CA GLU A 87 -8.06 1.01 -20.82
C GLU A 87 -7.09 1.40 -19.71
N GLU A 88 -6.00 2.05 -20.12
CA GLU A 88 -5.41 3.13 -19.35
C GLU A 88 -6.36 4.34 -19.50
N PRO A 89 -7.23 4.69 -18.54
CA PRO A 89 -7.65 6.07 -18.46
C PRO A 89 -6.42 6.83 -18.01
N SER A 90 -5.78 7.50 -18.96
CA SER A 90 -4.89 8.63 -18.69
C SER A 90 -5.54 9.48 -17.61
N ALA A 91 -5.05 9.35 -16.37
CA ALA A 91 -5.38 10.26 -15.29
C ALA A 91 -4.64 11.58 -15.56
N ALA A 92 -5.04 12.25 -16.63
CA ALA A 92 -4.91 13.69 -16.73
C ALA A 92 -5.82 14.25 -15.63
N VAL A 93 -5.25 14.45 -14.45
CA VAL A 93 -5.75 15.41 -13.47
C VAL A 93 -5.89 16.76 -14.19
N PRO A 94 -7.10 17.29 -14.43
CA PRO A 94 -7.24 18.71 -14.67
C PRO A 94 -7.26 19.35 -13.28
N ASP A 95 -6.08 19.71 -12.77
CA ASP A 95 -6.00 20.72 -11.71
C ASP A 95 -6.30 22.09 -12.35
N GLU A 96 -7.56 22.27 -12.79
CA GLU A 96 -8.16 23.60 -12.92
C GLU A 96 -8.68 23.98 -11.53
N ILE A 97 -7.77 24.45 -10.69
CA ILE A 97 -8.14 25.27 -9.54
C ILE A 97 -8.58 26.62 -10.13
N PRO A 98 -9.86 27.03 -10.00
CA PRO A 98 -10.28 28.35 -10.43
C PRO A 98 -9.53 29.39 -9.57
N PRO A 99 -9.01 30.49 -10.15
CA PRO A 99 -8.40 31.54 -9.36
C PRO A 99 -9.47 32.14 -8.45
N LEU A 100 -9.25 32.08 -7.13
CA LEU A 100 -10.04 32.84 -6.17
C LEU A 100 -9.66 34.31 -6.32
N GLU A 101 -10.56 35.08 -6.92
CA GLU A 101 -10.50 36.54 -6.95
C GLU A 101 -10.77 37.09 -5.55
N ASP A 102 -9.84 37.92 -5.09
CA ASP A 102 -9.89 38.98 -4.08
C ASP A 102 -11.03 38.99 -3.03
N ASP A 103 -10.63 38.82 -1.77
CA ASP A 103 -11.13 39.70 -0.70
C ASP A 103 -9.93 40.15 0.15
N GLU A 104 -9.38 41.32 -0.22
CA GLU A 104 -8.74 42.23 0.73
C GLU A 104 -9.76 42.56 1.83
N ASP A 105 -9.65 42.00 3.04
CA ASP A 105 -9.86 42.71 4.32
C ASP A 105 -9.78 41.76 5.52
N ALA A 106 -8.58 41.55 6.08
CA ALA A 106 -8.42 41.20 7.50
C ALA A 106 -6.98 41.45 7.99
N SER A 107 -6.34 42.52 7.52
CA SER A 107 -5.19 43.11 8.19
C SER A 107 -5.69 43.87 9.42
N ARG A 108 -6.12 43.14 10.46
CA ARG A 108 -6.41 43.72 11.77
C ARG A 108 -5.58 43.00 12.84
N MET A 109 -4.29 43.32 12.83
CA MET A 109 -3.44 43.25 14.02
C MET A 109 -4.16 44.00 15.14
N GLU A 110 -4.61 43.31 16.18
CA GLU A 110 -5.02 43.92 17.43
C GLU A 110 -3.84 43.83 18.39
N GLU A 111 -3.24 45.00 18.66
CA GLU A 111 -2.23 45.22 19.67
C GLU A 111 -2.77 44.76 21.03
N VAL A 112 -2.00 43.94 21.75
CA VAL A 112 -2.25 43.63 23.15
C VAL A 112 -1.16 44.34 23.95
N ASP A 113 -1.56 45.38 24.69
CA ASP A 113 -0.79 46.08 25.72
C ASP A 113 -0.52 45.16 26.93
#